data_AF-A0A949TLQ7-F1
#
_entry.id   AF-A0A949TLQ7-F1
#
_cell.length_a   1.000
_cell.length_b   1.000
_cell.length_c   1.000
_cell.angle_alpha   90.00
_cell.angle_beta   90.00
_cell.angle_gamma   90.00
#
_symmetry.space_group_name_H-M   'P 1'
#
loop_
_entity.id
_entity.type
_entity.pdbx_description
1 polymer ?
#
loop_
_entity_poly.entity_id
_entity_poly.type
_entity_poly.pdbx_seq_one_letter_code
_entity_poly.pdbx_strand_id
1 'polypeptide(L)'
;MDKYTEEELAEALQVISSIIANCEKMKPKFEEGTSQHTLLKNRIKALYISKALILDEDVMKQYTKEELIDSMQPVVSIINKCEKGQAKFEKGTSHHTRFNKIINAMYISKSLITEEISK
;
A
#
# COMPACT_ATOMS: atom_id res chain seq x y z
N MET A 1 23.06 -6.29 -2.27
CA MET A 1 22.49 -5.08 -2.88
C MET A 1 21.04 -5.07 -2.47
N ASP A 2 20.70 -4.19 -1.54
CA ASP A 2 19.31 -3.98 -1.17
C ASP A 2 18.55 -3.53 -2.41
N LYS A 3 17.40 -4.13 -2.64
CA LYS A 3 16.62 -3.97 -3.87
C LYS A 3 16.14 -2.53 -4.10
N TYR A 4 16.08 -1.76 -3.03
CA TYR A 4 15.61 -0.38 -2.98
C TYR A 4 16.61 0.45 -2.17
N THR A 5 16.74 1.72 -2.53
CA THR A 5 17.55 2.70 -1.79
C THR A 5 16.85 3.11 -0.50
N GLU A 6 17.61 3.62 0.48
CA GLU A 6 17.05 4.19 1.70
C GLU A 6 16.07 5.34 1.40
N GLU A 7 16.36 6.17 0.39
CA GLU A 7 15.46 7.25 0.00
C GLU A 7 14.13 6.73 -0.58
N GLU A 8 14.16 5.68 -1.41
CA GLU A 8 12.95 5.06 -1.97
C GLU A 8 12.08 4.45 -0.87
N LEU A 9 12.70 3.76 0.09
CA LEU A 9 11.99 3.17 1.24
C LEU A 9 11.41 4.25 2.14
N ALA A 10 12.15 5.33 2.42
CA ALA A 10 11.66 6.45 3.22
C ALA A 10 10.48 7.17 2.56
N GLU A 11 10.54 7.41 1.24
CA GLU A 11 9.42 8.02 0.50
C GLU A 11 8.20 7.09 0.49
N ALA A 12 8.40 5.79 0.25
CA ALA A 12 7.32 4.81 0.29
C ALA A 12 6.65 4.76 1.67
N LEU A 13 7.44 4.77 2.74
CA LEU A 13 6.96 4.77 4.12
C LEU A 13 6.09 6.01 4.42
N GLN A 14 6.53 7.19 3.98
CA GLN A 14 5.78 8.44 4.16
C GLN A 14 4.42 8.39 3.43
N VAL A 15 4.43 7.91 2.18
CA VAL A 15 3.22 7.78 1.36
C VAL A 15 2.25 6.78 1.97
N ILE A 16 2.72 5.59 2.35
CA ILE A 16 1.89 4.54 2.96
C ILE A 16 1.28 5.03 4.27
N SER A 17 2.07 5.64 5.15
CA SER A 17 1.58 6.19 6.42
C SER A 17 0.47 7.23 6.21
N SER A 18 0.60 8.07 5.17
CA SER A 18 -0.42 9.05 4.81
C SER A 18 -1.70 8.39 4.29
N ILE A 19 -1.60 7.32 3.50
CA ILE A 19 -2.76 6.58 3.00
C ILE A 19 -3.47 5.86 4.15
N ILE A 20 -2.72 5.22 5.06
CA ILE A 20 -3.26 4.58 6.27
C ILE A 20 -4.11 5.58 7.06
N ALA A 21 -3.52 6.73 7.41
CA ALA A 21 -4.21 7.76 8.19
C ALA A 21 -5.50 8.26 7.52
N ASN A 22 -5.50 8.37 6.18
CA ASN A 22 -6.70 8.75 5.43
C ASN A 22 -7.76 7.64 5.43
N CYS A 23 -7.36 6.38 5.24
CA CYS A 23 -8.28 5.25 5.29
C CYS A 23 -8.88 5.07 6.69
N GLU A 24 -8.10 5.23 7.75
CA GLU A 24 -8.56 5.16 9.14
C GLU A 24 -9.57 6.26 9.46
N LYS A 25 -9.33 7.50 9.00
CA LYS A 25 -10.29 8.61 9.13
C LYS A 25 -11.58 8.39 8.34
N MET A 26 -11.52 7.66 7.23
CA MET A 26 -12.68 7.36 6.39
C MET A 26 -13.50 6.18 6.90
N LYS A 27 -12.87 5.16 7.48
CA LYS A 27 -13.51 3.92 7.93
C LYS A 27 -14.74 4.14 8.82
N PRO A 28 -14.72 4.99 9.87
CA PRO A 28 -15.88 5.16 10.76
C PRO A 28 -17.07 5.89 10.11
N LYS A 29 -16.92 6.40 8.89
CA LYS A 29 -18.03 7.01 8.12
C LYS A 29 -18.93 5.97 7.46
N PHE A 30 -18.57 4.69 7.53
CA PHE A 30 -19.31 3.58 6.94
C PHE A 30 -19.70 2.59 8.04
N GLU A 31 -20.95 2.15 8.03
CA GLU A 31 -21.45 1.17 8.98
C GLU A 31 -20.72 -0.17 8.83
N GLU A 32 -20.54 -0.87 9.95
CA GLU A 32 -19.98 -2.20 9.95
C GLU A 32 -20.87 -3.17 9.15
N GLY A 33 -20.25 -4.08 8.40
CA GLY A 33 -20.96 -4.97 7.47
C GLY A 33 -21.15 -4.39 6.06
N THR A 34 -20.96 -3.09 5.84
CA THR A 34 -21.00 -2.50 4.49
C THR A 34 -19.76 -2.88 3.66
N SER A 35 -19.94 -2.94 2.33
CA SER A 35 -18.83 -3.21 1.40
C SER A 35 -17.70 -2.19 1.52
N GLN A 36 -18.02 -0.91 1.78
CA GLN A 36 -17.07 0.18 1.95
C GLN A 36 -16.25 0.01 3.24
N HIS A 37 -16.91 -0.35 4.35
CA HIS A 37 -16.23 -0.61 5.61
C HIS A 37 -15.27 -1.80 5.47
N THR A 38 -15.70 -2.90 4.86
CA THR A 38 -14.86 -4.08 4.59
C THR A 38 -13.69 -3.75 3.66
N LEU A 39 -13.93 -2.99 2.59
CA LEU A 39 -12.89 -2.55 1.67
C LEU A 39 -11.81 -1.72 2.37
N LEU A 40 -12.20 -0.79 3.25
CA LEU A 40 -11.26 0.02 4.00
C LEU A 40 -10.49 -0.81 5.04
N LYS A 41 -11.16 -1.75 5.73
CA LYS A 41 -10.50 -2.71 6.63
C LYS A 41 -9.39 -3.49 5.91
N ASN A 42 -9.68 -4.06 4.75
CA ASN A 42 -8.72 -4.85 3.98
C ASN A 42 -7.56 -4.01 3.44
N ARG A 43 -7.84 -2.79 2.98
CA ARG A 43 -6.80 -1.84 2.54
C ARG A 43 -5.88 -1.42 3.67
N ILE A 44 -6.44 -1.07 4.84
CA ILE A 44 -5.65 -0.67 6.01
C ILE A 44 -4.72 -1.81 6.41
N LYS A 45 -5.22 -3.04 6.50
CA LYS A 45 -4.40 -4.21 6.81
C LYS A 45 -3.25 -4.41 5.80
N ALA A 46 -3.55 -4.36 4.51
CA ALA A 46 -2.52 -4.51 3.48
C ALA A 46 -1.44 -3.41 3.54
N LEU A 47 -1.84 -2.18 3.84
CA LEU A 47 -0.91 -1.06 4.00
C LEU A 47 -0.06 -1.19 5.26
N TYR A 48 -0.59 -1.74 6.36
CA TYR A 48 0.20 -2.03 7.56
C TYR A 48 1.22 -3.15 7.33
N ILE A 49 0.83 -4.25 6.65
CA ILE A 49 1.78 -5.29 6.22
C ILE A 49 2.90 -4.68 5.37
N SER A 50 2.52 -3.85 4.39
CA SER A 50 3.46 -3.15 3.51
C SER A 50 4.43 -2.25 4.30
N LYS A 51 3.91 -1.54 5.31
CA LYS A 51 4.70 -0.66 6.18
C LYS A 51 5.71 -1.46 7.01
N ALA A 52 5.28 -2.56 7.62
CA ALA A 52 6.15 -3.41 8.44
C ALA A 52 7.29 -4.00 7.61
N LEU A 53 7.01 -4.48 6.40
CA LEU A 53 8.05 -4.97 5.47
C LEU A 53 9.06 -3.88 5.05
N ILE A 54 8.60 -2.64 4.82
CA ILE A 54 9.50 -1.52 4.49
C ILE A 54 10.41 -1.15 5.67
N LEU A 55 9.94 -1.36 6.90
CA LEU A 55 10.71 -1.15 8.13
C LEU A 55 11.58 -2.36 8.51
N ASP A 56 11.65 -3.37 7.65
CA ASP A 56 12.36 -4.64 7.91
C ASP A 56 11.90 -5.35 9.20
N GLU A 57 10.61 -5.19 9.54
CA GLU A 57 10.01 -5.88 10.67
C GLU A 57 9.66 -7.32 10.31
N ASP A 58 9.74 -8.22 11.30
CA ASP A 58 9.30 -9.60 11.18
C ASP A 58 7.76 -9.67 11.16
N VAL A 59 7.20 -9.62 9.95
CA VAL A 59 5.74 -9.62 9.73
C VAL A 59 5.06 -10.93 10.13
N MET A 60 5.79 -12.04 10.14
CA MET A 60 5.25 -13.36 10.49
C MET A 60 4.93 -13.50 11.98
N LYS A 61 5.42 -12.57 12.82
CA LYS A 61 4.99 -12.44 14.22
C LYS A 61 3.58 -11.86 14.37
N GLN A 62 3.11 -11.11 13.39
CA GLN A 62 1.85 -10.35 13.46
C GLN A 62 0.79 -10.86 12.49
N TYR A 63 1.21 -11.47 11.38
CA TYR A 63 0.33 -11.86 10.29
C TYR A 63 0.61 -13.29 9.81
N THR A 64 -0.43 -13.97 9.35
CA THR A 64 -0.30 -15.28 8.72
C THR A 64 0.08 -15.17 7.25
N LYS A 65 0.62 -16.25 6.68
CA LYS A 65 0.93 -16.32 5.24
C LYS A 65 -0.30 -16.08 4.35
N GLU A 66 -1.47 -16.54 4.78
CA GLU A 66 -2.75 -16.28 4.10
C GLU A 66 -3.09 -14.79 4.10
N GLU A 67 -2.89 -14.10 5.23
CA GLU A 67 -3.13 -12.66 5.33
C GLU A 67 -2.18 -11.84 4.45
N LEU A 68 -0.93 -12.30 4.28
CA LEU A 68 0.01 -11.73 3.32
C LEU A 68 -0.48 -11.93 1.88
N ILE A 69 -0.95 -13.13 1.51
CA ILE A 69 -1.50 -13.41 0.18
C ILE A 69 -2.72 -12.51 -0.09
N ASP A 70 -3.64 -12.42 0.87
CA ASP A 70 -4.85 -11.59 0.77
C ASP A 70 -4.52 -10.11 0.63
N SER A 71 -3.41 -9.66 1.25
CA SER A 71 -2.97 -8.26 1.18
C SER A 71 -2.58 -7.81 -0.23
N MET A 72 -2.21 -8.74 -1.12
CA MET A 72 -1.84 -8.42 -2.50
C MET A 72 -2.98 -7.78 -3.28
N GLN A 73 -4.23 -8.23 -3.07
CA GLN A 73 -5.39 -7.75 -3.82
C GLN A 73 -5.64 -6.24 -3.59
N PRO A 74 -5.70 -5.73 -2.35
CA PRO A 74 -5.74 -4.29 -2.09
C PRO A 74 -4.59 -3.50 -2.72
N VAL A 75 -3.34 -3.98 -2.62
CA VAL A 75 -2.16 -3.29 -3.17
C VAL A 75 -2.26 -3.16 -4.69
N VAL A 76 -2.55 -4.26 -5.40
CA VAL A 76 -2.74 -4.26 -6.86
C VAL A 76 -3.92 -3.37 -7.27
N SER A 77 -5.00 -3.36 -6.49
CA SER A 77 -6.14 -2.47 -6.76
C SER A 77 -5.76 -0.99 -6.67
N ILE A 78 -4.91 -0.61 -5.71
CA ILE A 78 -4.44 0.77 -5.57
C ILE A 78 -3.56 1.14 -6.78
N ILE A 79 -2.60 0.28 -7.17
CA ILE A 79 -1.76 0.47 -8.36
C ILE A 79 -2.64 0.75 -9.59
N ASN A 80 -3.55 -0.18 -9.92
CA ASN A 80 -4.39 -0.09 -11.11
C ASN A 80 -5.26 1.17 -11.14
N LYS A 81 -5.77 1.61 -9.97
CA LYS A 81 -6.59 2.83 -9.87
C LYS A 81 -5.72 4.09 -9.99
N CYS A 82 -4.54 4.09 -9.41
CA CYS A 82 -3.61 5.21 -9.47
C CYS A 82 -3.00 5.37 -10.86
N GLU A 83 -2.65 4.29 -11.56
CA GLU A 83 -2.17 4.34 -12.96
C GLU A 83 -3.23 4.92 -13.90
N LYS A 84 -4.47 4.44 -13.79
CA LYS A 84 -5.62 5.00 -14.55
C LYS A 84 -5.90 6.45 -14.20
N GLY A 85 -5.64 6.86 -12.96
CA GLY A 85 -5.74 8.25 -12.51
C GLY A 85 -4.63 9.11 -13.09
N GLN A 86 -3.38 8.65 -13.00
CA GLN A 86 -2.18 9.32 -13.50
C GLN A 86 -2.26 9.60 -14.99
N ALA A 87 -2.74 8.64 -15.79
CA ALA A 87 -2.86 8.76 -17.24
C ALA A 87 -3.76 9.92 -17.72
N LYS A 88 -4.54 10.53 -16.81
CA LYS A 88 -5.38 11.71 -17.09
C LYS A 88 -4.64 13.04 -16.95
N PHE A 89 -3.40 13.03 -16.48
CA PHE A 89 -2.63 14.22 -16.19
C PHE A 89 -1.30 14.21 -16.92
N GLU A 90 -0.87 15.38 -17.41
CA GLU A 90 0.43 15.52 -18.06
C GLU A 90 1.58 15.30 -17.07
N LYS A 91 2.67 14.73 -17.58
CA LYS A 91 3.90 14.52 -16.81
C LYS A 91 4.42 15.87 -16.30
N GLY A 92 4.79 15.93 -15.02
CA GLY A 92 5.28 17.15 -14.35
C GLY A 92 4.21 17.92 -13.59
N THR A 93 2.92 17.62 -13.79
CA THR A 93 1.86 18.20 -12.96
C THR A 93 1.89 17.65 -11.53
N SER A 94 1.39 18.43 -10.57
CA SER A 94 1.31 18.00 -9.16
C SER A 94 0.48 16.72 -8.99
N HIS A 95 -0.62 16.58 -9.75
CA HIS A 95 -1.45 15.38 -9.75
C HIS A 95 -0.69 14.16 -10.29
N HIS A 96 0.00 14.30 -11.43
CA HIS A 96 0.82 13.22 -11.99
C HIS A 96 1.90 12.78 -11.00
N THR A 97 2.63 13.72 -10.40
CA THR A 97 3.68 13.45 -9.41
C THR A 97 3.12 12.75 -8.18
N ARG A 98 1.97 13.19 -7.66
CA ARG A 98 1.33 12.54 -6.51
C ARG A 98 0.93 11.10 -6.82
N PHE A 99 0.33 10.84 -8.00
CA PHE A 99 0.02 9.46 -8.38
C PHE A 99 1.28 8.62 -8.52
N ASN A 100 2.35 9.17 -9.12
CA ASN A 100 3.61 8.47 -9.29
C ASN A 100 4.20 8.00 -7.95
N LYS A 101 4.18 8.86 -6.93
CA LYS A 101 4.64 8.52 -5.57
C LYS A 101 3.85 7.35 -4.98
N ILE A 102 2.53 7.36 -5.15
CA ILE A 102 1.66 6.27 -4.68
C ILE A 102 1.95 4.97 -5.44
N ILE A 103 2.06 5.05 -6.76
CA ILE A 103 2.34 3.89 -7.62
C ILE A 103 3.68 3.25 -7.22
N ASN A 104 4.75 4.05 -7.09
CA ASN A 104 6.07 3.58 -6.68
C ASN A 104 6.01 2.89 -5.30
N ALA A 105 5.40 3.53 -4.30
CA ALA A 105 5.27 2.95 -2.97
C ALA A 105 4.54 1.60 -3.01
N MET A 106 3.45 1.48 -3.78
CA MET A 106 2.70 0.24 -3.91
C MET A 106 3.46 -0.85 -4.67
N TYR A 107 4.29 -0.50 -5.66
CA TYR A 107 5.14 -1.47 -6.35
C TYR A 107 6.24 -2.03 -5.43
N ILE A 108 6.84 -1.18 -4.59
CA ILE A 108 7.77 -1.62 -3.53
C ILE A 108 7.05 -2.59 -2.59
N SER A 109 5.87 -2.19 -2.08
CA SER A 109 5.06 -3.04 -1.20
C SER A 109 4.73 -4.39 -1.85
N LYS A 110 4.26 -4.40 -3.10
CA LYS A 110 3.93 -5.62 -3.84
C LYS A 110 5.13 -6.55 -3.94
N SER A 111 6.31 -5.99 -4.23
CA SER A 111 7.54 -6.77 -4.34
C SER A 111 7.92 -7.43 -3.02
N LEU A 112 7.96 -6.64 -1.94
CA LEU A 112 8.32 -7.14 -0.62
C LEU A 112 7.33 -8.20 -0.12
N ILE A 113 6.03 -8.00 -0.33
CA ILE A 113 5.00 -8.99 0.00
C ILE A 113 5.23 -10.28 -0.79
N THR A 114 5.54 -10.19 -2.08
CA THR A 114 5.79 -11.36 -2.94
C THR A 114 7.01 -12.14 -2.48
N GLU A 115 8.08 -11.43 -2.13
CA GLU A 115 9.30 -12.01 -1.59
C GLU A 115 9.03 -12.72 -0.27
N GLU A 116 8.30 -12.08 0.65
CA GLU A 116 7.95 -12.67 1.94
C GLU A 116 7.07 -13.92 1.80
N ILE A 117 6.09 -13.91 0.91
CA ILE A 117 5.26 -15.11 0.63
C ILE A 117 6.10 -16.25 0.04
N SER A 118 7.17 -15.92 -0.68
CA SER A 118 8.03 -16.91 -1.34
C SER A 118 9.12 -17.48 -0.43
N LYS A 119 9.28 -16.95 0.78
CA LYS A 119 10.08 -17.56 1.85
C LYS A 119 9.37 -18.80 2.40
#